data_AF-A0A6C0JJ46-F1
#
_entry.id   AF-A0A6C0JJ46-F1
#
_cell.length_a   1.000
_cell.length_b   1.000
_cell.length_c   1.000
_cell.angle_alpha   90.00
_cell.angle_beta   90.00
_cell.angle_gamma   90.00
#
_symmetry.space_group_name_H-M   'P 1'
#
loop_
_entity.id
_entity.type
_entity.pdbx_description
1 polymer ?
#
loop_
_entity_poly.entity_id
_entity_poly.type
_entity_poly.pdbx_seq_one_letter_code
_entity_poly.pdbx_strand_id
1 'polypeptide(L)'
;MIVPSEIIQDDIVKLLVNEDDLEDEMFAVVGMNTGQTLGVRYLNPTELIYKSACVYKLDEDELSPAPYESVMEHYPSGTSFNDLEMKSLGQGMYACLAEIDIEDSDSDIYDEVTDSEMEDFIVSDSEIDGQVIPPANHASIDKEWNEWKPTSPGARSFKEKVDAIENMAKMHADNLSFGA
;
A
#
# COMPACT_ATOMS: atom_id res chain seq x y z
N MET A 1 21.70 35.31 4.33
CA MET A 1 22.50 34.90 3.14
C MET A 1 23.25 33.66 3.58
N ILE A 2 23.09 32.55 2.87
CA ILE A 2 23.72 31.28 3.23
C ILE A 2 25.19 31.36 2.80
N VAL A 3 26.10 31.02 3.71
CA VAL A 3 27.54 31.05 3.46
C VAL A 3 28.04 29.60 3.36
N PRO A 4 28.49 29.13 2.20
CA PRO A 4 28.95 27.75 2.00
C PRO A 4 30.00 27.28 3.00
N SER A 5 30.87 28.18 3.45
CA SER A 5 31.93 27.91 4.42
C SER A 5 31.45 27.73 5.86
N GLU A 6 30.22 28.16 6.17
CA GLU A 6 29.61 28.03 7.50
C GLU A 6 28.80 26.74 7.64
N ILE A 7 28.52 26.03 6.54
CA ILE A 7 27.84 24.74 6.54
C ILE A 7 28.83 23.66 6.96
N ILE A 8 28.59 23.02 8.09
CA ILE A 8 29.44 21.96 8.64
C ILE A 8 28.71 20.63 8.70
N GLN A 9 29.45 19.58 9.04
CA GLN A 9 28.89 18.25 9.24
C GLN A 9 27.82 18.28 10.35
N ASP A 10 26.76 17.49 10.15
CA ASP A 10 25.59 17.35 11.03
C ASP A 10 24.66 18.58 11.09
N ASP A 11 24.89 19.58 10.23
CA ASP A 11 23.92 20.64 9.96
C ASP A 11 22.73 20.08 9.17
N ILE A 12 21.54 20.66 9.37
CA ILE A 12 20.36 20.38 8.55
C ILE A 12 20.26 21.45 7.47
N VAL A 13 19.95 21.03 6.24
CA VAL A 13 19.71 21.92 5.12
C VAL A 13 18.39 21.58 4.45
N LYS A 14 17.70 22.60 3.95
CA LYS A 14 16.59 22.43 3.02
C LYS A 14 17.11 22.69 1.60
N LEU A 15 16.92 21.73 0.72
CA LEU A 15 17.47 21.70 -0.63
C LEU A 15 16.33 21.69 -1.65
N LEU A 16 16.49 22.45 -2.73
CA LEU A 16 15.70 22.30 -3.94
C LEU A 16 16.33 21.19 -4.79
N VAL A 17 15.59 20.08 -4.96
CA VAL A 17 15.98 18.93 -5.77
C VAL A 17 15.15 18.93 -7.04
N ASN A 18 15.76 18.54 -8.15
CA ASN A 18 15.04 18.41 -9.43
C ASN A 18 15.04 16.94 -9.83
N GLU A 19 13.86 16.32 -9.81
CA GLU A 19 13.62 14.94 -10.29
C GLU A 19 12.59 14.99 -11.43
N ASP A 20 12.94 14.44 -12.60
CA ASP A 20 12.05 14.38 -13.77
C ASP A 20 11.36 15.70 -14.17
N ASP A 21 12.13 16.80 -14.22
CA ASP A 21 11.66 18.16 -14.53
C ASP A 21 10.67 18.75 -13.48
N LEU A 22 10.54 18.12 -12.31
CA LEU A 22 9.81 18.64 -11.16
C LEU A 22 10.79 19.08 -10.08
N GLU A 23 10.63 20.32 -9.62
CA GLU A 23 11.39 20.86 -8.50
C GLU A 23 10.64 20.56 -7.19
N ASP A 24 11.31 19.88 -6.27
CA ASP A 24 10.77 19.52 -4.97
C ASP A 24 11.71 19.97 -3.83
N GLU A 25 11.16 20.18 -2.65
CA GLU A 25 11.87 20.71 -1.50
C GLU A 25 12.14 19.61 -0.48
N MET A 26 13.41 19.21 -0.33
CA MET A 26 13.77 18.12 0.58
C MET A 26 14.70 18.57 1.70
N PHE A 27 14.47 18.05 2.90
CA PHE A 27 15.42 18.19 3.99
C PHE A 27 16.55 17.17 3.87
N ALA A 28 17.75 17.54 4.29
CA ALA A 28 18.88 16.64 4.36
C ALA A 28 19.82 17.01 5.50
N VAL A 29 20.58 16.02 5.98
CA VAL A 29 21.65 16.21 6.96
C VAL A 29 22.99 16.22 6.24
N VAL A 30 23.81 17.24 6.49
CA VAL A 30 25.15 17.35 5.89
C VAL A 30 26.06 16.28 6.48
N GLY A 31 26.60 15.41 5.63
CA GLY A 31 27.63 14.45 6.02
C GLY A 31 29.05 14.97 5.80
N MET A 32 29.27 15.75 4.73
CA MET A 32 30.56 16.40 4.50
C MET A 32 30.44 17.65 3.63
N ASN A 33 31.36 18.59 3.82
CA ASN A 33 31.51 19.78 3.00
C ASN A 33 32.83 19.70 2.21
N THR A 34 32.76 19.59 0.88
CA THR A 34 33.94 19.43 0.02
C THR A 34 34.54 20.75 -0.47
N GLY A 35 33.87 21.88 -0.20
CA GLY A 35 34.20 23.20 -0.76
C GLY A 35 33.67 23.44 -2.18
N GLN A 36 33.14 22.42 -2.87
CA GLN A 36 32.47 22.54 -4.17
C GLN A 36 31.01 22.09 -4.12
N THR A 37 30.76 20.97 -3.46
CA THR A 37 29.43 20.41 -3.20
C THR A 37 29.33 19.91 -1.77
N LEU A 38 28.11 19.80 -1.27
CA LEU A 38 27.80 19.14 -0.01
C LEU A 38 27.54 17.66 -0.27
N GLY A 39 28.13 16.78 0.52
CA GLY A 39 27.66 15.41 0.64
C GLY A 39 26.57 15.38 1.69
N VAL A 40 25.33 15.09 1.30
CA VAL A 40 24.15 15.15 2.17
C VAL A 40 23.45 13.80 2.22
N ARG A 41 22.78 13.55 3.34
CA ARG A 41 21.88 12.41 3.57
C ARG A 41 20.46 12.92 3.51
N TYR A 42 19.72 12.57 2.47
CA TYR A 42 18.35 13.04 2.29
C TYR A 42 17.40 12.39 3.30
N LEU A 43 16.42 13.18 3.72
CA LEU A 43 15.26 12.70 4.47
C LEU A 43 14.18 12.34 3.44
N ASN A 44 14.15 11.08 3.03
CA ASN A 44 13.29 10.61 1.94
C ASN A 44 11.90 10.20 2.46
N PRO A 45 10.83 10.47 1.71
CA PRO A 45 9.51 9.93 2.02
C PRO A 45 9.53 8.40 1.91
N THR A 46 8.72 7.72 2.72
CA THR A 46 8.52 6.27 2.69
C THR A 46 7.05 5.93 2.49
N GLU A 47 6.75 4.66 2.20
CA GLU A 47 5.38 4.14 2.09
C GLU A 47 4.71 3.95 3.47
N LEU A 48 5.43 4.21 4.56
CA LEU A 48 4.92 4.08 5.92
C LEU A 48 4.11 5.30 6.33
N ILE A 49 3.04 5.06 7.08
CA ILE A 49 2.11 6.05 7.59
C ILE A 49 2.10 6.01 9.11
N TYR A 50 2.07 7.20 9.73
CA TYR A 50 1.91 7.37 11.17
C TYR A 50 0.83 8.42 11.43
N LYS A 51 -0.29 8.02 12.04
CA LYS A 51 -1.40 8.93 12.32
C LYS A 51 -1.83 9.73 11.08
N SER A 52 -2.04 9.03 9.97
CA SER A 52 -2.36 9.61 8.67
C SER A 52 -1.30 10.56 8.05
N ALA A 53 -0.09 10.67 8.62
CA ALA A 53 1.02 11.42 8.07
C ALA A 53 2.05 10.53 7.39
N CYS A 54 2.71 11.05 6.34
CA CYS A 54 3.82 10.36 5.70
C CYS A 54 5.03 10.28 6.65
N VAL A 55 5.61 9.08 6.74
CA VAL A 55 6.85 8.87 7.48
C VAL A 55 8.03 9.07 6.53
N TYR A 56 8.96 9.90 6.95
CA TYR A 56 10.23 10.15 6.28
C TYR A 56 11.35 9.41 6.99
N LYS A 57 12.35 8.95 6.24
CA LYS A 57 13.52 8.25 6.78
C LYS A 57 14.81 8.87 6.26
N LEU A 58 15.72 9.14 7.18
CA LEU A 58 17.06 9.60 6.83
C LEU A 58 17.86 8.44 6.20
N ASP A 59 18.45 8.69 5.04
CA ASP A 59 19.40 7.75 4.44
C ASP A 59 20.72 7.75 5.23
N GLU A 60 21.07 6.64 5.89
CA GLU A 60 22.28 6.55 6.71
C GLU A 60 23.48 6.00 5.94
N ASP A 61 23.25 5.34 4.81
CA ASP A 61 24.24 4.53 4.12
C ASP A 61 24.91 5.29 2.95
N GLU A 62 24.18 6.21 2.30
CA GLU A 62 24.66 6.92 1.11
C GLU A 62 24.73 8.44 1.29
N LEU A 63 25.79 9.05 0.73
CA LEU A 63 25.94 10.49 0.64
C LEU A 63 25.70 10.95 -0.79
N SER A 64 24.66 11.73 -0.97
CA SER A 64 24.32 12.32 -2.26
C SER A 64 24.98 13.69 -2.41
N PRO A 65 25.60 13.98 -3.57
CA PRO A 65 26.20 15.29 -3.82
C PRO A 65 25.12 16.33 -4.13
N ALA A 66 25.07 17.41 -3.35
CA ALA A 66 24.19 18.55 -3.56
C ALA A 66 25.01 19.83 -3.82
N PRO A 67 24.72 20.61 -4.88
CA PRO A 67 25.40 21.87 -5.12
C PRO A 67 24.90 22.94 -4.13
N TYR A 68 25.76 23.91 -3.78
CA TYR A 68 25.38 24.95 -2.82
C TYR A 68 24.23 25.84 -3.28
N GLU A 69 24.05 25.97 -4.61
CA GLU A 69 22.97 26.76 -5.19
C GLU A 69 21.58 26.16 -4.93
N SER A 70 21.51 24.85 -4.67
CA SER A 70 20.28 24.17 -4.28
C SER A 70 19.90 24.42 -2.82
N VAL A 71 20.79 24.97 -1.98
CA VAL A 71 20.50 25.19 -0.56
C VAL A 71 19.56 26.39 -0.42
N MET A 72 18.34 26.13 0.02
CA MET A 72 17.32 27.14 0.29
C MET A 72 17.40 27.64 1.73
N GLU A 73 17.62 26.72 2.68
CA GLU A 73 17.72 27.02 4.10
C GLU A 73 18.85 26.23 4.75
N HIS A 74 19.49 26.83 5.75
CA HIS A 74 20.58 26.24 6.51
C HIS A 74 20.30 26.39 8.01
N TYR A 75 20.32 25.28 8.71
CA TYR A 75 20.11 25.19 10.15
C TYR A 75 21.39 24.67 10.81
N PRO A 76 22.05 25.50 11.65
CA PRO A 76 23.31 25.13 12.27
C PRO A 76 23.22 23.92 13.20
N SER A 77 24.38 23.28 13.39
CA SER A 77 24.62 22.17 14.32
C SER A 77 23.99 22.43 15.68
N GLY A 78 23.19 21.46 16.14
CA GLY A 78 22.40 21.55 17.38
C GLY A 78 20.92 21.81 17.14
N THR A 79 20.52 22.16 15.92
CA THR A 79 19.12 22.12 15.49
C THR A 79 18.72 20.67 15.23
N SER A 80 17.60 20.23 15.78
CA SER A 80 17.03 18.91 15.51
C SER A 80 15.82 19.03 14.60
N PHE A 81 15.41 17.93 13.96
CA PHE A 81 14.17 17.89 13.20
C PHE A 81 12.93 18.25 14.04
N ASN A 82 12.96 18.05 15.37
CA ASN A 82 11.88 18.49 16.25
C ASN A 82 11.73 20.02 16.30
N ASP A 83 12.83 20.76 16.12
CA ASP A 83 12.81 22.23 16.04
C ASP A 83 12.25 22.72 14.69
N LEU A 84 12.23 21.84 13.69
CA LEU A 84 11.68 22.07 12.34
C LEU A 84 10.27 21.50 12.17
N GLU A 85 9.53 21.42 13.28
CA GLU A 85 8.15 20.90 13.31
C GLU A 85 8.01 19.45 12.79
N MET A 86 9.06 18.63 12.91
CA MET A 86 9.00 17.20 12.59
C MET A 86 9.15 16.34 13.85
N LYS A 87 8.21 15.44 14.09
CA LYS A 87 8.26 14.52 15.22
C LYS A 87 9.17 13.34 14.90
N SER A 88 10.14 13.06 15.77
CA SER A 88 10.91 11.82 15.67
C SER A 88 10.07 10.60 16.07
N LEU A 89 10.08 9.57 15.23
CA LEU A 89 9.43 8.27 15.47
C LEU A 89 10.43 7.18 15.92
N GLY A 90 11.72 7.53 16.01
CA GLY A 90 12.81 6.60 16.30
C GLY A 90 13.46 6.02 15.04
N GLN A 91 14.62 5.38 15.18
CA GLN A 91 15.37 4.74 14.06
C GLN A 91 15.62 5.65 12.84
N GLY A 92 15.83 6.96 13.07
CA GLY A 92 16.03 7.92 11.97
C GLY A 92 14.77 8.24 11.17
N MET A 93 13.58 7.89 11.69
CA MET A 93 12.29 8.20 11.07
C MET A 93 11.65 9.44 11.70
N TYR A 94 10.95 10.21 10.87
CA TYR A 94 10.32 11.47 11.24
C TYR A 94 8.98 11.65 10.53
N ALA A 95 8.05 12.39 11.13
CA ALA A 95 6.79 12.77 10.51
C ALA A 95 6.50 14.25 10.74
N CYS A 96 5.95 14.92 9.73
CA CYS A 96 5.59 16.34 9.80
C CYS A 96 4.46 16.56 10.81
N LEU A 97 4.65 17.44 11.80
CA LEU A 97 3.62 17.73 12.81
C LEU A 97 2.34 18.30 12.21
N ALA A 98 2.44 19.01 11.09
CA ALA A 98 1.29 19.56 10.38
C ALA A 98 0.40 18.49 9.71
N GLU A 99 0.97 17.33 9.38
CA GLU A 99 0.26 16.23 8.71
C GLU A 99 -0.30 15.21 9.70
N ILE A 100 0.26 15.14 10.91
CA ILE A 100 -0.17 14.19 11.94
C ILE A 100 -1.61 14.49 12.36
N ASP A 101 -2.51 13.54 12.10
CA ASP A 101 -3.87 13.57 12.61
C ASP A 101 -3.87 13.14 14.09
N ILE A 102 -4.16 14.09 14.97
CA ILE A 102 -4.24 13.85 16.40
C ILE A 102 -5.51 13.10 16.82
N GLU A 103 -6.55 13.12 15.98
CA GLU A 103 -7.81 12.39 16.21
C GLU A 103 -7.67 10.91 15.88
N ASP A 104 -6.68 10.56 15.05
CA ASP A 104 -6.33 9.18 14.77
C ASP A 104 -5.88 8.48 16.06
N SER A 105 -6.63 7.45 16.42
CA SER A 105 -6.39 6.67 17.64
C SER A 105 -5.28 5.64 17.44
N ASP A 106 -4.98 5.29 16.19
CA ASP A 106 -3.85 4.43 15.89
C ASP A 106 -2.54 5.21 16.14
N SER A 107 -1.60 4.54 16.77
CA SER A 107 -0.27 5.10 17.09
C SER A 107 0.83 4.20 16.57
N ASP A 108 0.49 3.11 15.91
CA ASP A 108 1.44 2.24 15.25
C ASP A 108 1.79 2.82 13.88
N ILE A 109 2.99 2.52 13.42
CA ILE A 109 3.44 2.84 12.07
C ILE A 109 3.00 1.66 11.21
N TYR A 110 2.17 1.92 10.21
CA TYR A 110 1.65 0.91 9.31
C TYR A 110 2.00 1.24 7.86
N ASP A 111 1.95 0.24 7.01
CA ASP A 111 2.05 0.39 5.58
C ASP A 111 0.62 0.37 5.00
N GLU A 112 0.28 1.31 4.13
CA GLU A 112 -1.05 1.34 3.50
C GLU A 112 -1.23 0.15 2.53
N VAL A 113 -0.13 -0.43 2.03
CA VAL A 113 -0.17 -1.57 1.10
C VAL A 113 -0.14 -2.94 1.77
N THR A 114 -0.82 -3.10 2.91
CA THR A 114 -1.04 -4.46 3.46
C THR A 114 -1.93 -5.29 2.53
N ASP A 115 -1.29 -5.92 1.54
CA ASP A 115 -1.84 -6.83 0.51
C ASP A 115 -2.67 -7.97 1.13
N SER A 116 -2.44 -8.25 2.42
CA SER A 116 -3.14 -9.29 3.17
C SER A 116 -4.64 -9.04 3.33
N GLU A 117 -5.11 -7.78 3.33
CA GLU A 117 -6.57 -7.51 3.37
C GLU A 117 -7.28 -7.80 2.03
N MET A 118 -6.55 -7.83 0.92
CA MET A 118 -7.10 -8.21 -0.40
C MET A 118 -6.96 -9.71 -0.70
N GLU A 119 -6.18 -10.47 0.07
CA GLU A 119 -6.04 -11.91 -0.14
C GLU A 119 -7.38 -12.66 0.03
N ASP A 120 -8.27 -12.19 0.90
CA ASP A 120 -9.61 -12.77 1.12
C ASP A 120 -10.63 -12.39 0.03
N PHE A 121 -10.31 -11.43 -0.85
CA PHE A 121 -11.19 -11.05 -1.96
C PHE A 121 -11.11 -12.03 -3.13
N ILE A 122 -9.94 -12.66 -3.34
CA ILE A 122 -9.69 -13.55 -4.48
C ILE A 122 -10.04 -14.98 -4.07
N VAL A 123 -11.30 -15.37 -4.30
CA VAL A 123 -11.70 -16.77 -4.22
C VAL A 123 -11.21 -17.52 -5.46
N SER A 124 -10.46 -18.60 -5.27
CA SER A 124 -10.13 -19.51 -6.36
C SER A 124 -11.42 -20.08 -6.96
N ASP A 125 -11.53 -20.14 -8.29
CA ASP A 125 -12.66 -20.81 -8.97
C ASP A 125 -12.83 -22.29 -8.55
N SER A 126 -11.82 -22.87 -7.89
CA SER A 126 -11.79 -24.26 -7.41
C SER A 126 -12.17 -24.41 -5.93
N GLU A 127 -12.27 -23.32 -5.18
CA GLU A 127 -12.58 -23.33 -3.74
C GLU A 127 -14.04 -22.93 -3.55
N ILE A 128 -14.89 -23.93 -3.30
CA ILE A 128 -16.21 -23.71 -2.70
C ILE A 128 -16.00 -23.87 -1.19
N ASP A 129 -16.13 -22.80 -0.42
CA ASP A 129 -16.10 -22.89 1.03
C ASP A 129 -17.33 -23.69 1.52
N GLY A 130 -17.06 -24.89 2.05
CA GLY A 130 -18.06 -25.77 2.64
C GLY A 130 -18.65 -26.85 1.73
N GLN A 131 -19.58 -27.62 2.31
CA GLN A 131 -20.28 -28.69 1.63
C GLN A 131 -21.40 -28.11 0.76
N VAL A 132 -21.47 -28.52 -0.51
CA VAL A 132 -22.59 -28.16 -1.41
C VAL A 132 -23.86 -28.86 -0.90
N ILE A 133 -24.63 -28.18 -0.05
CA ILE A 133 -25.88 -28.70 0.51
C ILE A 133 -27.04 -28.14 -0.32
N PRO A 134 -27.84 -28.99 -0.99
CA PRO A 134 -29.00 -28.51 -1.75
C PRO A 134 -30.05 -27.91 -0.79
N PRO A 135 -30.87 -26.94 -1.26
CA PRO A 135 -31.94 -26.36 -0.47
C PRO A 135 -32.92 -27.42 0.05
N ALA A 136 -33.49 -27.22 1.25
CA ALA A 136 -34.31 -28.23 1.93
C ALA A 136 -35.54 -28.74 1.14
N ASN A 137 -36.02 -27.98 0.17
CA ASN A 137 -37.17 -28.33 -0.68
C ASN A 137 -36.79 -28.80 -2.10
N HIS A 138 -35.50 -29.03 -2.38
CA HIS A 138 -35.02 -29.40 -3.72
C HIS A 138 -35.77 -30.63 -4.27
N ALA A 139 -36.01 -31.65 -3.44
CA ALA A 139 -36.64 -32.90 -3.86
C ALA A 139 -38.05 -32.71 -4.45
N SER A 140 -38.82 -31.73 -3.96
CA SER A 140 -40.14 -31.42 -4.50
C SER A 140 -40.04 -30.75 -5.87
N ILE A 141 -39.12 -29.81 -6.02
CA ILE A 141 -38.87 -29.07 -7.26
C ILE A 141 -38.31 -30.01 -8.33
N ASP A 142 -37.36 -30.87 -7.98
CA ASP A 142 -36.77 -31.86 -8.87
C ASP A 142 -37.84 -32.82 -9.41
N LYS A 143 -38.79 -33.20 -8.57
CA LYS A 143 -39.91 -34.05 -8.98
C LYS A 143 -40.81 -33.32 -9.99
N GLU A 144 -41.27 -32.12 -9.66
CA GLU A 144 -42.14 -31.33 -10.55
C GLU A 144 -41.42 -31.02 -11.88
N TRP A 145 -40.13 -30.71 -11.83
CA TRP A 145 -39.29 -30.50 -13.00
C TRP A 145 -39.20 -31.75 -13.88
N ASN A 146 -38.94 -32.93 -13.31
CA ASN A 146 -38.84 -34.20 -14.06
C ASN A 146 -40.17 -34.62 -14.70
N GLU A 147 -41.29 -34.37 -14.02
CA GLU A 147 -42.63 -34.68 -14.54
C GLU A 147 -43.06 -33.71 -15.65
N TRP A 148 -42.53 -32.47 -15.66
CA TRP A 148 -42.85 -31.47 -16.66
C TRP A 148 -42.26 -31.81 -18.04
N LYS A 149 -43.16 -31.98 -19.03
CA LYS A 149 -42.84 -32.25 -20.43
C LYS A 149 -43.22 -31.05 -21.32
N PRO A 150 -42.24 -30.18 -21.69
CA PRO A 150 -42.52 -28.99 -22.47
C PRO A 150 -43.01 -29.31 -23.89
N THR A 151 -44.05 -28.59 -24.32
CA THR A 151 -44.67 -28.76 -25.64
C THR A 151 -44.10 -27.81 -26.69
N SER A 152 -43.61 -26.64 -26.30
CA SER A 152 -43.02 -25.67 -27.22
C SER A 152 -41.53 -25.95 -27.49
N PRO A 153 -41.01 -25.63 -28.69
CA PRO A 153 -39.59 -25.81 -29.01
C PRO A 153 -38.66 -25.05 -28.06
N GLY A 154 -39.02 -23.82 -27.67
CA GLY A 154 -38.22 -23.01 -26.75
C GLY A 154 -38.14 -23.59 -25.35
N ALA A 155 -39.26 -24.09 -24.82
CA ALA A 155 -39.29 -24.69 -23.49
C ALA A 155 -38.54 -26.04 -23.46
N ARG A 156 -38.52 -26.78 -24.57
CA ARG A 156 -37.69 -28.00 -24.70
C ARG A 156 -36.20 -27.66 -24.66
N SER A 157 -35.76 -26.68 -25.44
CA SER A 157 -34.36 -26.24 -25.44
C SER A 157 -33.94 -25.68 -24.07
N PHE A 158 -34.83 -24.95 -23.39
CA PHE A 158 -34.58 -24.47 -22.04
C PHE A 158 -34.39 -25.64 -21.06
N LYS A 159 -35.31 -26.61 -21.06
CA LYS A 159 -35.20 -27.80 -20.21
C LYS A 159 -33.90 -28.56 -20.44
N GLU A 160 -33.57 -28.82 -21.71
CA GLU A 160 -32.33 -29.52 -22.09
C GLU A 160 -31.06 -28.80 -21.61
N LYS A 161 -31.02 -27.46 -21.74
CA LYS A 161 -29.87 -26.67 -21.25
C LYS A 161 -29.74 -26.73 -19.74
N VAL A 162 -30.85 -26.59 -19.01
CA VAL A 162 -30.86 -26.66 -17.55
C VAL A 162 -30.44 -28.06 -17.09
N ASP A 163 -30.98 -29.12 -17.70
CA ASP A 163 -30.59 -30.51 -17.39
C ASP A 163 -29.10 -30.77 -17.68
N ALA A 164 -28.53 -30.17 -18.74
CA ALA A 164 -27.11 -30.27 -19.06
C ALA A 164 -26.22 -29.54 -18.02
N ILE A 165 -26.62 -28.34 -17.60
CA ILE A 165 -25.91 -27.57 -16.55
C ILE A 165 -25.98 -28.32 -15.22
N GLU A 166 -27.14 -28.86 -14.85
CA GLU A 166 -27.32 -29.61 -13.61
C GLU A 166 -26.44 -30.87 -13.58
N ASN A 167 -26.37 -31.61 -14.69
CA ASN A 167 -25.48 -32.76 -14.80
C ASN A 167 -24.00 -32.39 -14.68
N MET A 168 -23.59 -31.26 -15.27
CA MET A 168 -22.22 -30.75 -15.13
C MET A 168 -21.91 -30.34 -13.68
N ALA A 169 -22.84 -29.66 -13.01
CA ALA A 169 -22.71 -29.25 -11.62
C ALA A 169 -22.64 -30.46 -10.67
N LYS A 170 -23.45 -31.50 -10.90
CA LYS A 170 -23.40 -32.76 -10.14
C LYS A 170 -22.04 -33.46 -10.28
N MET A 171 -21.52 -33.59 -11.50
CA MET A 171 -20.19 -34.18 -11.73
C MET A 171 -19.08 -33.37 -11.05
N HIS A 172 -19.18 -32.03 -11.09
CA HIS A 172 -18.22 -31.15 -10.44
C HIS A 172 -18.25 -31.31 -8.91
N ALA A 173 -19.44 -31.31 -8.31
CA ALA A 173 -19.64 -31.51 -6.88
C ALA A 173 -19.21 -32.92 -6.41
N ASP A 174 -19.48 -33.95 -7.20
CA ASP A 174 -19.02 -35.31 -6.94
C ASP A 174 -17.48 -35.37 -6.98
N ASN A 175 -16.85 -34.82 -8.01
CA ASN A 175 -15.38 -34.78 -8.11
C ASN A 175 -14.73 -34.05 -6.93
N LEU A 176 -15.31 -32.94 -6.48
CA LEU A 176 -14.86 -32.22 -5.28
C LEU A 176 -15.04 -33.07 -4.01
N SER A 177 -16.12 -33.84 -3.91
CA SER A 177 -16.42 -34.69 -2.74
C SER A 177 -15.57 -35.97 -2.67
N PHE A 178 -15.11 -36.50 -3.82
CA PHE A 178 -14.26 -37.70 -3.90
C PHE A 178 -12.75 -37.39 -3.99
N GLY A 179 -12.38 -36.15 -4.27
CA GLY A 179 -10.99 -35.68 -4.38
C GLY A 179 -10.36 -35.17 -3.08
N ALA A 180 -11.08 -35.27 -1.95
CA ALA A 180 -10.62 -34.95 -0.60
C ALA A 180 -10.05 -36.18 0.15
#